data_AF-A0A3B0UKG7-F1
#
_entry.id   AF-A0A3B0UKG7-F1
#
_cell.length_a   1.000
_cell.length_b   1.000
_cell.length_c   1.000
_cell.angle_alpha   90.00
_cell.angle_beta   90.00
_cell.angle_gamma   90.00
#
_symmetry.space_group_name_H-M   'P 1'
#
loop_
_entity.id
_entity.type
_entity.pdbx_description
1 polymer ?
#
loop_
_entity_poly.entity_id
_entity_poly.type
_entity_poly.pdbx_seq_one_letter_code
_entity_poly.pdbx_strand_id
1 'polypeptide(L)' 'LKNYKREDILVIAGGVIPAQDYQFLFDAGVVGIYGPGTKISKAAIDILNILIDSVAE' A
#
# COMPACT_ATOMS: atom_id res chain seq x y z
N LEU A 1 4.74 4.64 12.92
CA LEU A 1 3.76 5.70 12.57
C LEU A 1 2.92 6.12 13.77
N LYS A 2 2.20 5.20 14.42
CA LYS A 2 1.34 5.48 15.61
C LYS A 2 2.06 6.21 16.74
N ASN A 3 3.25 5.74 17.13
CA ASN A 3 4.07 6.38 18.18
C ASN A 3 4.45 7.84 17.88
N TYR A 4 4.46 8.22 16.60
CA TYR A 4 4.77 9.58 16.13
C TYR A 4 3.52 10.37 15.72
N LYS A 5 2.31 9.84 15.98
CA LYS A 5 1.03 10.44 15.56
C LYS A 5 0.95 10.73 14.06
N ARG A 6 1.50 9.83 13.23
CA ARG A 6 1.51 9.93 11.77
C ARG A 6 0.77 8.78 11.09
N GLU A 7 -0.45 8.53 11.55
CA GLU A 7 -1.32 7.47 11.00
C GLU A 7 -1.86 7.82 9.60
N ASP A 8 -1.69 9.07 9.17
CA ASP A 8 -1.96 9.56 7.82
C ASP A 8 -0.99 9.03 6.76
N ILE A 9 0.19 8.55 7.16
CA ILE A 9 1.18 8.03 6.21
C ILE A 9 0.73 6.66 5.71
N LEU A 10 0.46 6.58 4.42
CA LEU A 10 0.10 5.35 3.73
C LEU A 10 1.28 4.35 3.69
N VAL A 11 0.96 3.07 3.87
CA VAL A 11 1.94 1.98 3.84
C VAL A 11 1.65 1.06 2.66
N ILE A 12 2.68 0.79 1.85
CA ILE A 12 2.62 -0.12 0.71
C ILE A 12 3.61 -1.26 0.96
N ALA A 13 3.24 -2.49 0.59
CA ALA A 13 4.13 -3.64 0.64
C ALA A 13 4.57 -4.06 -0.76
N GLY A 14 5.82 -4.51 -0.89
CA GLY A 14 6.36 -4.98 -2.16
C GLY A 14 7.36 -6.12 -1.97
N GLY A 15 7.66 -6.82 -3.07
CA GLY A 15 8.55 -7.98 -3.07
C GLY A 15 7.79 -9.30 -3.07
N VAL A 16 8.45 -10.39 -2.64
CA VAL A 16 7.85 -11.74 -2.63
C VAL A 16 6.98 -11.90 -1.38
N ILE A 17 5.66 -11.84 -1.54
CA ILE A 17 4.68 -11.97 -0.45
C ILE A 17 3.74 -13.13 -0.80
N PRO A 18 3.58 -14.14 0.08
CA PRO A 18 2.62 -15.23 -0.13
C PRO A 18 1.18 -14.71 -0.19
N ALA A 19 0.37 -15.26 -1.11
CA ALA A 19 -1.00 -14.81 -1.30
C ALA A 19 -1.87 -14.97 -0.03
N GLN A 20 -1.60 -15.98 0.80
CA GLN A 20 -2.31 -16.16 2.08
C GLN A 20 -2.08 -15.01 3.09
N ASP A 21 -0.99 -14.26 2.96
CA ASP A 21 -0.63 -13.19 3.89
C ASP A 21 -1.29 -11.85 3.50
N TYR A 22 -1.94 -11.77 2.34
CA TYR A 22 -2.47 -10.51 1.81
C TYR A 22 -3.53 -9.92 2.72
N GLN A 23 -4.50 -10.73 3.17
CA GLN A 23 -5.55 -10.24 4.06
C GLN A 23 -4.97 -9.73 5.38
N PHE A 24 -4.02 -10.47 5.97
CA PHE A 24 -3.32 -10.05 7.18
C PHE A 24 -2.64 -8.69 7.01
N LEU A 25 -1.98 -8.45 5.87
CA LEU A 25 -1.32 -7.17 5.58
C LEU A 25 -2.32 -6.03 5.39
N PHE A 26 -3.45 -6.28 4.71
CA PHE A 26 -4.52 -5.29 4.59
C PHE A 26 -5.12 -4.93 5.96
N ASP A 27 -5.40 -5.93 6.80
CA ASP A 27 -5.91 -5.74 8.16
C ASP A 27 -4.91 -4.97 9.05
N ALA A 28 -3.61 -5.09 8.77
CA ALA A 28 -2.55 -4.33 9.44
C ALA A 28 -2.40 -2.88 8.95
N GLY A 29 -3.12 -2.48 7.90
CA GLY A 29 -3.13 -1.11 7.37
C GLY A 29 -2.28 -0.87 6.11
N VAL A 30 -1.84 -1.94 5.44
CA VAL A 30 -1.24 -1.82 4.10
C VAL A 30 -2.35 -1.47 3.10
N VAL A 31 -2.11 -0.48 2.23
CA VAL A 31 -3.12 -0.03 1.25
C VAL A 31 -2.83 -0.53 -0.17
N GLY A 32 -1.70 -1.21 -0.40
CA GLY A 32 -1.37 -1.82 -1.68
C GLY A 32 -0.23 -2.84 -1.57
N ILE A 33 -0.30 -3.91 -2.37
CA ILE A 33 0.69 -4.98 -2.44
C ILE A 33 1.17 -5.14 -3.89
N TYR A 34 2.48 -5.01 -4.13
CA TYR A 34 3.09 -5.07 -5.46
C TYR A 34 4.19 -6.13 -5.53
N GLY A 35 3.85 -7.30 -6.08
CA GLY A 35 4.69 -8.48 -6.13
C GLY A 35 5.72 -8.52 -7.28
N PRO A 36 6.45 -9.65 -7.43
CA PRO A 36 7.39 -9.84 -8.52
C PRO A 36 6.68 -9.74 -9.88
N GLY A 37 7.30 -9.03 -10.83
CA GLY A 37 6.73 -8.81 -12.16
C GLY A 37 5.73 -7.66 -12.26
N THR A 38 5.42 -6.95 -11.16
CA THR A 38 4.65 -5.71 -11.23
C THR A 38 5.36 -4.67 -12.11
N LYS A 39 4.65 -4.12 -13.10
CA LYS A 39 5.14 -3.02 -13.93
C LYS A 39 5.24 -1.75 -13.09
N ILE A 40 6.41 -1.12 -13.07
CA ILE A 40 6.67 0.10 -12.29
C ILE A 40 5.67 1.20 -12.62
N SER A 41 5.40 1.45 -13.91
CA SER A 41 4.45 2.48 -14.33
C SER A 41 3.03 2.22 -13.81
N LYS A 42 2.60 0.96 -13.77
CA LYS A 42 1.30 0.58 -13.23
C LYS A 42 1.24 0.81 -11.71
N ALA A 43 2.26 0.36 -10.97
CA ALA A 43 2.35 0.58 -9.53
C ALA A 43 2.37 2.08 -9.19
N ALA A 44 3.13 2.89 -9.94
CA ALA A 44 3.22 4.33 -9.71
C ALA A 44 1.87 5.04 -9.90
N ILE A 45 1.14 4.71 -10.97
CA ILE A 45 -0.21 5.25 -11.22
C ILE A 45 -1.16 4.85 -10.09
N ASP A 46 -1.15 3.56 -9.72
CA ASP A 46 -2.05 3.05 -8.68
C ASP A 46 -1.76 3.70 -7.31
N ILE A 47 -0.49 3.83 -6.92
CA ILE A 47 -0.08 4.48 -5.67
C ILE A 47 -0.48 5.97 -5.66
N LEU A 48 -0.29 6.68 -6.78
CA LEU A 48 -0.67 8.09 -6.89
C LEU A 48 -2.19 8.27 -6.76
N ASN A 49 -2.98 7.42 -7.40
CA ASN A 49 -4.42 7.46 -7.29
C ASN A 49 -4.87 7.21 -5.84
N ILE A 50 -4.34 6.17 -5.18
CA ILE A 50 -4.63 5.88 -3.78
C ILE A 50 -4.30 7.09 -2.89
N LEU A 51 -3.15 7.74 -3.12
CA LEU A 51 -2.76 8.92 -2.36
C LEU A 51 -3.71 10.10 -2.58
N ILE A 52 -4.08 10.39 -3.83
CA ILE A 52 -5.01 11.48 -4.18
C ILE A 52 -6.40 11.21 -3.57
N ASP A 53 -6.90 9.99 -3.70
CA ASP A 53 -8.20 9.60 -3.16
C ASP A 53 -8.21 9.63 -1.63
N SER A 54 -7.06 9.40 -0.98
CA SER A 54 -6.97 9.47 0.49
C SER A 54 -7.05 10.89 1.07
N VAL A 55 -6.88 11.93 0.23
CA VAL A 55 -6.93 13.34 0.63
C VAL A 55 -8.14 14.09 0.08
N ALA A 56 -8.86 13.53 -0.89
CA ALA A 56 -10.05 14.13 -1.47
C ALA A 56 -11.28 13.76 -0.61
N GLU A 57 -11.83 14.75 0.11
CA GLU A 57 -13.19 14.72 0.67
C GLU A 57 -14.25 14.96 -0.42
#